data_AF-A0A378JMU5-F1
#
_entry.id   AF-A0A378JMU5-F1
#
_cell.length_a   1.000
_cell.length_b   1.000
_cell.length_c   1.000
_cell.angle_alpha   90.00
_cell.angle_beta   90.00
_cell.angle_gamma   90.00
#
_symmetry.space_group_name_H-M   'P 1'
#
loop_
_entity.id
_entity.type
_entity.pdbx_description
1 polymer ?
#
loop_
_entity_poly.entity_id
_entity_poly.type
_entity_poly.pdbx_seq_one_letter_code
_entity_poly.pdbx_strand_id
1 'polypeptide(L)'
;MTKPVWKGYISFGLVAIPVNLYPVEKKNELRFHLLDARDQSRVRYERVNAETGKEVPWDEIVKAYEFQKGSYVVLDDEDFKHAAPEAFKSIDIEEFVDLSDISSLYFDRPYYMVPDSSNKKAYVLLREALKKTEKVGIAKIVIRNREYLTLILPHEEALILYVIRYHQEIRSENEFDFPNEGLKAYHINDREIKIATDLIHEMSAKWKPEKYHDEYRDALMKWIEEKKSTKTTKRKAEEPTEKNDDLIDFMTLLKNSLKNTSRRSTSKDEKKSR
;
A
#
# COMPACT_ATOMS: atom_id res chain seq x y z
N MET A 1 -8.60 20.47 -5.94
CA MET A 1 -7.18 20.10 -5.76
C MET A 1 -7.02 19.40 -4.42
N THR A 2 -6.28 18.29 -4.39
CA THR A 2 -5.91 17.61 -3.14
C THR A 2 -5.17 18.59 -2.23
N LYS A 3 -5.51 18.67 -0.94
CA LYS A 3 -4.75 19.49 0.01
C LYS A 3 -3.43 18.78 0.35
N PRO A 4 -2.32 19.50 0.53
CA PRO A 4 -1.08 18.87 0.97
C PRO A 4 -1.28 18.29 2.37
N VAL A 5 -0.68 17.13 2.61
CA VAL A 5 -0.69 16.49 3.94
C VAL A 5 0.41 17.01 4.84
N TRP A 6 1.46 17.60 4.25
CA TRP A 6 2.62 18.14 4.95
C TRP A 6 3.24 19.28 4.14
N LYS A 7 3.84 20.25 4.83
CA LYS A 7 4.57 21.38 4.26
C LYS A 7 5.84 21.64 5.06
N GLY A 8 6.95 21.90 4.39
CA GLY A 8 8.22 22.20 5.04
C GLY A 8 9.35 22.27 4.02
N TYR A 9 10.54 21.88 4.44
CA TYR A 9 11.76 21.94 3.62
C TYR A 9 12.41 20.57 3.53
N ILE A 10 12.94 20.22 2.36
CA ILE A 10 13.90 19.12 2.22
C ILE A 10 15.31 19.71 2.23
N SER A 11 16.18 19.16 3.06
CA SER A 11 17.56 19.60 3.20
C SER A 11 18.52 18.49 2.77
N PHE A 12 19.56 18.87 2.04
CA PHE A 12 20.72 18.02 1.80
C PHE A 12 21.99 18.88 1.86
N GLY A 13 22.87 18.57 2.82
CA GLY A 13 23.98 19.45 3.16
C GLY A 13 23.49 20.84 3.58
N LEU A 14 23.91 21.89 2.87
CA LEU A 14 23.55 23.29 3.16
C LEU A 14 22.38 23.82 2.30
N VAL A 15 21.76 22.98 1.47
CA VAL A 15 20.69 23.38 0.57
C VAL A 15 19.35 22.99 1.17
N ALA A 16 18.49 23.97 1.44
CA ALA A 16 17.11 23.76 1.89
C ALA A 16 16.12 24.15 0.77
N ILE A 17 15.15 23.28 0.48
CA ILE A 17 14.19 23.45 -0.61
C ILE A 17 12.77 23.38 -0.04
N PRO A 18 11.96 24.45 -0.15
CA PRO A 18 10.57 24.40 0.30
C PRO A 18 9.76 23.44 -0.57
N VAL A 19 9.04 22.51 0.07
CA VAL A 19 8.25 21.48 -0.60
C VAL A 19 6.93 21.21 0.12
N ASN A 20 5.97 20.69 -0.65
CA ASN A 20 4.67 20.23 -0.19
C ASN A 20 4.50 18.75 -0.54
N LEU A 21 4.00 17.94 0.40
CA LEU A 21 3.72 16.52 0.16
C LEU A 21 2.25 16.28 -0.16
N TYR A 22 2.00 15.54 -1.23
CA TYR A 22 0.67 15.11 -1.65
C TYR A 22 0.63 13.58 -1.75
N PRO A 23 -0.37 12.90 -1.15
CA PRO A 23 -0.51 11.45 -1.32
C PRO A 23 -0.63 11.09 -2.80
N VAL A 24 0.12 10.09 -3.24
CA VAL A 24 -0.04 9.52 -4.59
C VAL A 24 -1.31 8.67 -4.65
N GLU A 25 -1.61 7.95 -3.58
CA GLU A 25 -2.79 7.11 -3.47
C GLU A 25 -4.07 7.94 -3.41
N LYS A 26 -5.04 7.59 -4.28
CA LYS A 26 -6.42 8.04 -4.17
C LYS A 26 -7.29 6.87 -3.73
N LYS A 27 -7.74 6.89 -2.48
CA LYS A 27 -8.68 5.90 -1.97
C LYS A 27 -9.95 5.87 -2.80
N ASN A 28 -10.26 4.70 -3.36
CA ASN A 28 -11.49 4.46 -4.12
C ASN A 28 -12.31 3.36 -3.45
N GLU A 29 -12.52 3.46 -2.14
CA GLU A 29 -13.33 2.52 -1.37
C GLU A 29 -14.83 2.86 -1.52
N LEU A 30 -15.68 1.83 -1.57
CA LEU A 30 -17.13 2.02 -1.44
C LEU A 30 -17.46 2.37 0.02
N ARG A 31 -18.15 3.49 0.22
CA ARG A 31 -18.57 3.91 1.56
C ARG A 31 -19.99 3.42 1.83
N PHE A 32 -20.13 2.63 2.88
CA PHE A 32 -21.43 2.17 3.35
C PHE A 32 -21.87 3.00 4.55
N HIS A 33 -23.16 3.27 4.62
CA HIS A 33 -23.79 3.74 5.85
C HIS A 33 -24.36 2.55 6.59
N LEU A 34 -24.10 2.52 7.90
CA LEU A 34 -24.74 1.56 8.77
C LEU A 34 -26.18 2.02 9.02
N LEU A 35 -27.12 1.11 8.78
CA LEU A 35 -28.53 1.31 9.06
C LEU A 35 -28.97 0.30 10.13
N ASP A 36 -29.88 0.71 11.01
CA ASP A 36 -30.55 -0.23 11.91
C ASP A 36 -31.42 -1.17 11.07
N ALA A 37 -31.22 -2.47 11.21
CA ALA A 37 -31.92 -3.46 10.40
C ALA A 37 -33.45 -3.45 10.64
N ARG A 38 -33.91 -3.00 11.81
CA ARG A 38 -35.33 -3.01 12.23
C ARG A 38 -36.15 -1.93 11.53
N ASP A 39 -35.60 -0.74 11.38
CA ASP A 39 -36.32 0.44 10.87
C ASP A 39 -35.61 1.17 9.71
N GLN A 40 -34.44 0.69 9.30
CA GLN A 40 -33.59 1.28 8.25
C GLN A 40 -33.13 2.72 8.55
N SER A 41 -33.17 3.14 9.80
CA SER A 41 -32.66 4.45 10.23
C SER A 41 -31.13 4.46 10.31
N ARG A 42 -30.52 5.64 10.21
CA ARG A 42 -29.05 5.76 10.16
C ARG A 42 -28.41 5.62 11.54
N VAL A 43 -27.47 4.68 11.67
CA VAL A 43 -26.64 4.52 12.85
C VAL A 43 -25.58 5.63 12.90
N ARG A 44 -25.35 6.17 14.10
CA ARG A 44 -24.30 7.14 14.39
C ARG A 44 -23.42 6.61 15.52
N TYR A 45 -22.15 6.99 15.46
CA TYR A 45 -21.21 6.74 16.56
C TYR A 45 -21.13 8.00 17.42
N GLU A 46 -21.29 7.83 18.72
CA GLU A 46 -21.09 8.86 19.72
C GLU A 46 -19.88 8.49 20.58
N ARG A 47 -19.08 9.50 20.94
CA ARG A 47 -17.97 9.32 21.88
C ARG A 47 -18.53 9.59 23.26
N VAL A 48 -18.49 8.61 24.14
CA VAL A 48 -19.02 8.74 25.50
C VAL A 48 -17.92 8.51 26.52
N ASN A 49 -17.98 9.24 27.63
CA ASN A 49 -17.08 9.04 28.76
C ASN A 49 -17.38 7.68 29.40
N ALA A 50 -16.35 6.86 29.60
CA ALA A 50 -16.50 5.46 30.01
C ALA A 50 -17.10 5.29 31.42
N GLU A 51 -16.96 6.28 32.30
CA GLU A 51 -17.47 6.23 33.67
C GLU A 51 -18.88 6.84 33.78
N THR A 52 -19.11 7.96 33.10
CA THR A 52 -20.36 8.73 33.23
C THR A 52 -21.40 8.43 32.15
N GLY A 53 -20.99 7.82 31.04
CA GLY A 53 -21.84 7.55 29.87
C GLY A 53 -22.27 8.78 29.07
N LYS A 54 -21.77 9.98 29.41
CA LYS A 54 -22.12 11.24 28.73
C LYS A 54 -21.30 11.43 27.47
N GLU A 55 -21.91 12.05 26.45
CA GLU A 55 -21.20 12.43 25.22
C GLU A 55 -20.04 13.38 25.53
N VAL A 56 -18.91 13.17 24.85
CA VAL A 56 -17.71 14.01 24.96
C VAL A 56 -17.51 14.79 23.65
N PRO A 57 -17.58 16.14 23.71
CA PRO A 57 -17.21 17.02 22.60
C PRO A 57 -15.76 16.80 22.13
N TRP A 58 -15.48 17.04 20.85
CA TRP A 58 -14.15 16.80 20.28
C TRP A 58 -13.05 17.65 20.94
N ASP A 59 -13.38 18.89 21.29
CA ASP A 59 -12.52 19.87 21.92
C ASP A 59 -12.19 19.53 23.38
N GLU A 60 -12.95 18.63 24.00
CA GLU A 60 -12.69 18.12 25.35
C GLU A 60 -11.92 16.78 25.36
N ILE A 61 -11.53 16.26 24.18
CA ILE A 61 -10.77 15.01 24.08
C ILE A 61 -9.28 15.30 24.01
N VAL A 62 -8.57 14.83 25.05
CA VAL A 62 -7.10 14.83 25.07
C VAL A 62 -6.55 13.44 24.75
N LYS A 63 -5.32 13.39 24.22
CA LYS A 63 -4.60 12.13 24.03
C LYS A 63 -3.76 11.87 25.27
N ALA A 64 -3.68 10.61 25.70
CA ALA A 64 -2.83 10.23 26.81
C ALA A 64 -2.09 8.92 26.53
N TYR A 65 -0.88 8.79 27.09
CA TYR A 65 -0.09 7.56 27.07
C TYR A 65 -0.21 6.88 28.43
N GLU A 66 -0.66 5.62 28.44
CA GLU A 66 -0.74 4.80 29.65
C GLU A 66 0.62 4.16 29.94
N PHE A 67 1.31 4.64 30.98
CA PHE A 67 2.64 4.12 31.35
C PHE A 67 2.56 3.05 32.44
N GLN A 68 1.45 3.01 33.18
CA GLN A 68 1.08 1.94 34.12
C GLN A 68 -0.44 1.81 34.12
N LYS A 69 -0.97 0.64 34.50
CA LYS A 69 -2.42 0.37 34.49
C LYS A 69 -3.19 1.45 35.27
N GLY A 70 -4.00 2.25 34.57
CA GLY A 70 -4.79 3.35 35.14
C GLY A 70 -4.04 4.67 35.36
N SER A 71 -2.75 4.74 35.00
CA SER A 71 -1.92 5.94 35.11
C SER A 71 -1.55 6.46 33.73
N TYR A 72 -1.97 7.70 33.45
CA TYR A 72 -1.88 8.32 32.13
C TYR A 72 -1.06 9.60 32.17
N VAL A 73 -0.23 9.82 31.15
CA VAL A 73 0.37 11.14 30.86
C VAL A 73 -0.39 11.72 29.67
N VAL A 74 -1.05 12.86 29.89
CA VAL A 74 -1.70 13.61 28.81
C VAL A 74 -0.62 14.28 27.98
N LEU A 75 -0.74 14.18 26.65
CA LEU A 75 0.17 14.81 25.70
C LEU A 75 -0.65 15.76 24.82
N ASP A 76 -0.26 17.02 24.78
CA ASP A 76 -0.81 18.00 23.87
C ASP A 76 0.07 18.20 22.62
N ASP A 77 -0.42 18.95 21.63
CA ASP A 77 0.33 19.20 20.40
C ASP A 77 1.61 20.04 20.63
N GLU A 78 1.70 20.80 21.72
CA GLU A 78 2.92 21.55 22.09
C GLU A 78 3.95 20.61 22.72
N ASP A 79 3.58 19.63 23.53
CA ASP A 79 4.48 18.60 24.07
C ASP A 79 5.20 17.84 22.94
N PHE A 80 4.46 17.49 21.88
CA PHE A 80 5.05 16.88 20.69
C PHE A 80 6.01 17.83 19.97
N LYS A 81 5.66 19.12 19.84
CA LYS A 81 6.55 20.12 19.23
C LYS A 81 7.80 20.35 20.08
N HIS A 82 7.68 20.41 21.40
CA HIS A 82 8.79 20.59 22.33
C HIS A 82 9.77 19.41 22.30
N ALA A 83 9.28 18.19 22.06
CA ALA A 83 10.14 17.02 21.95
C ALA A 83 11.14 17.11 20.78
N ALA A 84 10.79 17.76 19.66
CA ALA A 84 11.73 17.95 18.53
C ALA A 84 11.32 19.11 17.59
N PRO A 85 11.43 20.39 18.00
CA PRO A 85 10.85 21.53 17.27
C PRO A 85 11.35 21.69 15.82
N GLU A 86 12.63 21.38 15.59
CA GLU A 86 13.29 21.50 14.29
C GLU A 86 12.88 20.38 13.33
N ALA A 87 12.60 19.16 13.84
CA ALA A 87 12.24 17.99 13.05
C ALA A 87 10.82 18.03 12.44
N PHE A 88 9.94 18.94 12.89
CA PHE A 88 8.56 19.02 12.40
C PHE A 88 8.43 19.60 10.99
N LYS A 89 9.40 20.40 10.55
CA LYS A 89 9.32 21.17 9.30
C LYS A 89 10.44 20.86 8.32
N SER A 90 11.35 19.95 8.67
CA SER A 90 12.43 19.51 7.79
C SER A 90 12.30 18.04 7.41
N ILE A 91 12.84 17.73 6.25
CA ILE A 91 13.18 16.38 5.79
C ILE A 91 14.68 16.45 5.51
N ASP A 92 15.48 15.98 6.46
CA ASP A 92 16.93 16.05 6.33
C ASP A 92 17.43 14.72 5.77
N ILE A 93 18.02 14.75 4.56
CA ILE A 93 18.63 13.56 3.96
C ILE A 93 19.90 13.23 4.75
N GLU A 94 19.88 12.08 5.41
CA GLU A 94 20.99 11.56 6.22
C GLU A 94 22.00 10.82 5.34
N GLU A 95 21.52 10.04 4.38
CA GLU A 95 22.35 9.13 3.58
C GLU A 95 21.84 8.99 2.14
N PHE A 96 22.73 8.57 1.23
CA PHE A 96 22.35 8.12 -0.10
C PHE A 96 22.79 6.67 -0.30
N VAL A 97 21.85 5.79 -0.63
CA VAL A 97 22.07 4.34 -0.76
C VAL A 97 21.58 3.83 -2.12
N ASP A 98 21.91 2.59 -2.47
CA ASP A 98 21.37 1.95 -3.67
C ASP A 98 19.94 1.48 -3.40
N LEU A 99 19.03 1.68 -4.36
CA LEU A 99 17.65 1.23 -4.22
C LEU A 99 17.56 -0.31 -4.04
N SER A 100 18.51 -1.06 -4.61
CA SER A 100 18.59 -2.52 -4.49
C SER A 100 18.91 -3.01 -3.09
N ASP A 101 19.51 -2.18 -2.23
CA ASP A 101 19.82 -2.54 -0.86
C ASP A 101 18.58 -2.56 0.03
N ILE A 102 17.48 -1.98 -0.46
CA ILE A 102 16.23 -1.81 0.28
C ILE A 102 15.22 -2.83 -0.22
N SER A 103 15.00 -3.86 0.61
CA SER A 103 13.97 -4.88 0.34
C SER A 103 12.59 -4.25 0.17
N SER A 104 11.78 -4.81 -0.74
CA SER A 104 10.40 -4.37 -0.99
C SER A 104 9.52 -4.42 0.27
N LEU A 105 9.89 -5.25 1.26
CA LEU A 105 9.23 -5.36 2.57
C LEU A 105 9.20 -4.04 3.35
N TYR A 106 10.15 -3.14 3.10
CA TYR A 106 10.24 -1.85 3.77
C TYR A 106 9.23 -0.83 3.22
N PHE A 107 8.76 -0.95 1.98
CA PHE A 107 7.94 0.09 1.33
C PHE A 107 6.51 0.12 1.88
N ASP A 108 6.03 1.30 2.28
CA ASP A 108 4.66 1.50 2.75
C ASP A 108 3.84 2.36 1.78
N ARG A 109 4.10 3.66 1.72
CA ARG A 109 3.21 4.61 1.02
C ARG A 109 3.98 5.76 0.33
N PRO A 110 3.67 6.07 -0.94
CA PRO A 110 4.30 7.17 -1.65
C PRO A 110 3.58 8.52 -1.54
N TYR A 111 4.37 9.58 -1.56
CA TYR A 111 3.95 10.98 -1.65
C TYR A 111 4.68 11.69 -2.80
N TYR A 112 3.95 12.44 -3.60
CA TYR A 112 4.55 13.42 -4.51
C TYR A 112 5.12 14.58 -3.69
N MET A 113 6.40 14.84 -3.87
CA MET A 113 7.06 16.02 -3.31
C MET A 113 7.06 17.14 -4.34
N VAL A 114 6.25 18.16 -4.13
CA VAL A 114 6.07 19.28 -5.06
C VAL A 114 6.81 20.51 -4.51
N PRO A 115 7.76 21.11 -5.24
CA PRO A 115 8.46 22.30 -4.77
C PRO A 115 7.49 23.47 -4.67
N ASP A 116 7.68 24.30 -3.64
CA ASP A 116 7.04 25.61 -3.62
C ASP A 116 7.58 26.48 -4.77
N SER A 117 6.80 27.47 -5.17
CA SER A 117 7.05 28.41 -6.27
C SER A 117 8.36 29.20 -6.15
N SER A 118 8.94 29.32 -4.95
CA SER A 118 10.23 29.97 -4.72
C SER A 118 11.41 29.06 -5.10
N ASN A 119 12.11 29.40 -6.18
CA ASN A 119 13.37 28.79 -6.64
C ASN A 119 13.36 27.26 -6.84
N LYS A 120 12.81 26.81 -7.97
CA LYS A 120 12.79 25.39 -8.38
C LYS A 120 14.16 24.82 -8.80
N LYS A 121 15.21 25.65 -8.90
CA LYS A 121 16.53 25.22 -9.40
C LYS A 121 17.13 24.13 -8.53
N ALA A 122 17.07 24.30 -7.21
CA ALA A 122 17.61 23.33 -6.25
C ALA A 122 16.86 21.99 -6.29
N TYR A 123 15.52 22.04 -6.44
CA TYR A 123 14.69 20.85 -6.60
C TYR A 123 15.08 20.05 -7.84
N VAL A 124 15.18 20.71 -8.99
CA VAL A 124 15.58 20.05 -10.25
C VAL A 124 17.00 19.50 -10.14
N LEU A 125 17.92 20.25 -9.52
CA LEU A 125 19.30 19.79 -9.33
C LEU A 125 19.35 18.50 -8.49
N LEU A 126 18.64 18.43 -7.37
CA LEU A 126 18.56 17.22 -6.54
C LEU A 126 17.94 16.06 -7.33
N ARG A 127 16.82 16.29 -8.03
CA ARG A 127 16.15 15.26 -8.86
C ARG A 127 17.09 14.69 -9.92
N GLU A 128 17.76 15.55 -10.69
CA GLU A 128 18.66 15.11 -11.76
C GLU A 128 19.95 14.47 -11.21
N ALA A 129 20.45 14.93 -10.04
CA ALA A 129 21.58 14.31 -9.36
C ALA A 129 21.24 12.87 -8.91
N LEU A 130 20.06 12.66 -8.32
CA LEU A 130 19.59 11.31 -7.95
C LEU A 130 19.44 10.41 -9.19
N LYS A 131 18.85 10.93 -10.29
CA LYS A 131 18.71 10.15 -11.54
C LYS A 131 20.07 9.71 -12.08
N LYS A 132 21.05 10.61 -12.08
CA LYS A 132 22.39 10.34 -12.63
C LYS A 132 23.22 9.39 -11.77
N THR A 133 23.02 9.43 -10.46
CA THR A 133 23.76 8.60 -9.51
C THR A 133 23.08 7.27 -9.23
N GLU A 134 21.82 7.10 -9.65
CA GLU A 134 20.96 5.94 -9.35
C GLU A 134 20.80 5.67 -7.85
N LYS A 135 21.08 6.69 -7.02
CA LYS A 135 20.92 6.64 -5.57
C LYS A 135 19.54 7.12 -5.14
N VAL A 136 19.19 6.77 -3.91
CA VAL A 136 18.01 7.25 -3.21
C VAL A 136 18.43 7.84 -1.86
N GLY A 137 17.75 8.90 -1.43
CA GLY A 137 18.02 9.56 -0.15
C GLY A 137 17.25 8.91 0.99
N ILE A 138 17.92 8.56 2.08
CA ILE A 138 17.29 8.17 3.35
C ILE A 138 17.12 9.40 4.22
N ALA A 139 15.93 9.60 4.75
CA ALA A 139 15.61 10.75 5.58
C ALA A 139 14.56 10.40 6.65
N LYS A 140 14.41 11.26 7.64
CA LYS A 140 13.31 11.21 8.60
C LYS A 140 12.33 12.36 8.34
N ILE A 141 11.06 12.13 8.63
CA ILE A 141 10.03 13.15 8.58
C ILE A 141 9.05 12.97 9.73
N VAL A 142 8.61 14.07 10.33
CA VAL A 142 7.47 14.06 11.25
C VAL A 142 6.20 14.44 10.49
N ILE A 143 5.24 13.52 10.42
CA ILE A 143 3.91 13.79 9.85
C ILE A 143 2.90 13.72 10.99
N ARG A 144 2.26 14.87 11.27
CA ARG A 144 1.35 15.08 12.41
C ARG A 144 2.08 14.87 13.74
N ASN A 145 1.97 13.70 14.36
CA ASN A 145 2.50 13.41 15.69
C ASN A 145 3.37 12.14 15.68
N ARG A 146 3.86 11.72 14.51
CA ARG A 146 4.70 10.53 14.36
C ARG A 146 5.87 10.82 13.41
N GLU A 147 7.07 10.43 13.84
CA GLU A 147 8.25 10.36 13.00
C GLU A 147 8.20 9.09 12.14
N TYR A 148 8.62 9.23 10.89
CA TYR A 148 8.70 8.17 9.90
C TYR A 148 10.09 8.16 9.29
N LEU A 149 10.62 6.95 9.06
CA LEU A 149 11.73 6.74 8.15
C LEU A 149 11.21 6.85 6.71
N THR A 150 12.00 7.46 5.85
CA THR A 150 11.61 7.74 4.47
C THR A 150 12.74 7.51 3.49
N LEU A 151 12.31 7.27 2.25
CA LEU A 151 13.15 7.15 1.08
C LEU A 151 12.71 8.15 0.03
N ILE A 152 13.66 8.89 -0.53
CA ILE A 152 13.44 9.94 -1.53
C ILE A 152 14.10 9.51 -2.83
N LEU A 153 13.31 9.39 -3.88
CA LEU A 153 13.77 8.94 -5.19
C LEU A 153 13.20 9.83 -6.31
N PRO A 154 13.91 9.96 -7.44
CA PRO A 154 13.40 10.66 -8.60
C PRO A 154 12.45 9.76 -9.41
N HIS A 155 11.33 10.31 -9.85
CA HIS A 155 10.38 9.62 -10.71
C HIS A 155 9.87 10.59 -11.77
N GLU A 156 10.23 10.36 -13.03
CA GLU A 156 9.91 11.26 -14.14
C GLU A 156 10.31 12.72 -13.79
N GLU A 157 9.34 13.63 -13.75
CA GLU A 157 9.55 15.03 -13.40
C GLU A 157 9.41 15.34 -11.90
N ALA A 158 9.20 14.34 -11.06
CA ALA A 158 8.97 14.50 -9.63
C ALA A 158 10.09 13.88 -8.76
N LEU A 159 10.16 14.33 -7.52
CA LEU A 159 10.68 13.57 -6.40
C LEU A 159 9.51 12.86 -5.71
N ILE A 160 9.69 11.60 -5.40
CA ILE A 160 8.76 10.79 -4.60
C ILE A 160 9.39 10.54 -3.25
N LEU A 161 8.62 10.80 -2.20
CA LEU A 161 8.94 10.37 -0.85
C LEU A 161 8.11 9.13 -0.54
N TYR A 162 8.77 8.00 -0.33
CA TYR A 162 8.16 6.83 0.27
C TYR A 162 8.34 6.92 1.78
N VAL A 163 7.25 6.76 2.53
CA VAL A 163 7.38 6.28 3.91
C VAL A 163 7.76 4.82 3.85
N ILE A 164 8.77 4.45 4.64
CA ILE A 164 9.24 3.09 4.78
C ILE A 164 9.14 2.64 6.23
N ARG A 165 9.04 1.33 6.45
CA ARG A 165 8.99 0.70 7.76
C ARG A 165 10.37 0.77 8.41
N TYR A 166 10.41 0.90 9.73
CA TYR A 166 11.64 0.63 10.46
C TYR A 166 11.91 -0.88 10.50
N HIS A 167 13.18 -1.26 10.71
CA HIS A 167 13.57 -2.66 10.77
C HIS A 167 12.76 -3.46 11.80
N GLN A 168 12.53 -2.89 13.00
CA GLN A 168 11.75 -3.53 14.07
C GLN A 168 10.24 -3.68 13.75
N GLU A 169 9.73 -3.04 12.70
CA GLU A 169 8.34 -3.20 12.26
C GLU A 169 8.18 -4.37 11.27
N ILE A 170 9.28 -5.01 10.88
CA ILE A 170 9.30 -6.16 9.98
C ILE A 170 9.48 -7.43 10.82
N ARG A 171 8.56 -8.39 10.67
CA ARG A 171 8.67 -9.70 11.32
C ARG A 171 9.86 -10.48 10.77
N SER A 172 10.51 -11.25 11.63
CA SER A 172 11.60 -12.12 11.20
C SER A 172 11.05 -13.32 10.42
N GLU A 173 11.74 -13.73 9.35
CA GLU A 173 11.42 -14.96 8.62
C GLU A 173 11.51 -16.20 9.53
N ASN A 174 12.34 -16.14 10.59
CA ASN A 174 12.49 -17.21 11.58
C ASN A 174 11.25 -17.38 12.49
N GLU A 175 10.28 -16.46 12.45
CA GLU A 175 8.99 -16.65 13.12
C GLU A 175 8.07 -17.64 12.37
N PHE A 176 8.46 -18.05 11.16
CA PHE A 176 7.65 -18.89 10.28
C PHE A 176 8.40 -20.16 9.87
N ASP A 177 7.65 -21.24 9.71
CA ASP A 177 8.17 -22.52 9.23
C ASP A 177 8.10 -22.56 7.69
N PHE A 178 8.99 -21.80 7.04
CA PHE A 178 9.11 -21.84 5.58
C PHE A 178 9.89 -23.08 5.13
N PRO A 179 9.47 -23.75 4.04
CA PRO A 179 10.21 -24.87 3.47
C PRO A 179 11.56 -24.39 2.91
N ASN A 180 12.62 -24.47 3.72
CA ASN A 180 13.96 -23.95 3.41
C ASN A 180 14.99 -25.04 3.08
N GLU A 181 14.60 -26.31 3.13
CA GLU A 181 15.41 -27.44 2.71
C GLU A 181 15.67 -27.40 1.18
N GLY A 182 16.76 -28.03 0.74
CA GLY A 182 17.08 -28.09 -0.69
C GLY A 182 16.05 -28.89 -1.50
N LEU A 183 15.97 -28.64 -2.81
CA LEU A 183 15.02 -29.29 -3.74
C LEU A 183 14.92 -30.82 -3.60
N LYS A 184 16.04 -31.49 -3.28
CA LYS A 184 16.10 -32.95 -3.09
C LYS A 184 15.24 -33.44 -1.93
N ALA A 185 15.13 -32.67 -0.84
CA ALA A 185 14.31 -33.04 0.32
C ALA A 185 12.82 -33.08 -0.05
N TYR A 186 12.41 -32.27 -1.02
CA TYR A 186 11.07 -32.26 -1.60
C TYR A 186 10.91 -33.16 -2.83
N HIS A 187 11.91 -34.00 -3.14
CA HIS A 187 11.95 -34.86 -4.33
C HIS A 187 11.79 -34.11 -5.67
N ILE A 188 12.09 -32.81 -5.71
CA ILE A 188 11.97 -31.98 -6.91
C ILE A 188 13.18 -32.23 -7.81
N ASN A 189 12.92 -32.61 -9.06
CA ASN A 189 13.95 -32.85 -10.07
C ASN A 189 14.01 -31.75 -11.16
N ASP A 190 15.10 -31.75 -11.94
CA ASP A 190 15.34 -30.75 -12.99
C ASP A 190 14.24 -30.72 -14.07
N ARG A 191 13.58 -31.85 -14.34
CA ARG A 191 12.49 -31.92 -15.32
C ARG A 191 11.26 -31.17 -14.83
N GLU A 192 10.96 -31.24 -13.53
CA GLU A 192 9.86 -30.51 -12.91
C GLU A 192 10.14 -29.01 -12.92
N ILE A 193 11.35 -28.60 -12.52
CA ILE A 193 11.80 -27.21 -12.60
C ILE A 193 11.70 -26.69 -14.03
N LYS A 194 12.14 -27.47 -15.02
CA LYS A 194 12.06 -27.08 -16.43
C LYS A 194 10.62 -26.84 -16.87
N ILE A 195 9.70 -27.75 -16.54
CA ILE A 195 8.29 -27.62 -16.92
C ILE A 195 7.65 -26.40 -16.24
N ALA A 196 7.93 -26.17 -14.96
CA ALA A 196 7.45 -24.99 -14.24
C ALA A 196 8.00 -23.69 -14.86
N THR A 197 9.28 -23.69 -15.24
CA THR A 197 9.94 -22.55 -15.87
C THR A 197 9.38 -22.27 -17.27
N ASP A 198 9.20 -23.31 -18.09
CA ASP A 198 8.57 -23.20 -19.42
C ASP A 198 7.15 -22.61 -19.29
N LEU A 199 6.37 -23.00 -18.27
CA LEU A 199 5.05 -22.46 -18.01
C LEU A 199 5.08 -20.98 -17.59
N ILE A 200 6.00 -20.60 -16.71
CA ILE A 200 6.18 -19.19 -16.32
C ILE A 200 6.52 -18.35 -17.56
N HIS A 201 7.40 -18.83 -18.44
CA HIS A 201 7.74 -18.13 -19.68
C HIS A 201 6.54 -17.98 -20.61
N GLU A 202 5.73 -19.03 -20.77
CA GLU A 202 4.51 -18.97 -21.60
C GLU A 202 3.47 -17.99 -21.02
N MET A 203 3.35 -17.93 -19.69
CA MET A 203 2.43 -17.02 -18.99
C MET A 203 2.97 -15.60 -18.81
N SER A 204 4.25 -15.35 -19.11
CA SER A 204 4.89 -14.05 -18.94
C SER A 204 4.38 -13.05 -19.96
N ALA A 205 4.08 -11.83 -19.50
CA ALA A 205 3.62 -10.74 -20.35
C ALA A 205 4.17 -9.40 -19.84
N LYS A 206 4.20 -8.39 -20.73
CA LYS A 206 4.49 -7.01 -20.31
C LYS A 206 3.42 -6.53 -19.32
N TRP A 207 3.86 -6.04 -18.16
CA TRP A 207 2.98 -5.42 -17.18
C TRP A 207 2.23 -4.24 -17.80
N LYS A 208 0.90 -4.25 -17.67
CA LYS A 208 -0.01 -3.21 -18.14
C LYS A 208 -1.06 -3.00 -17.07
N PRO A 209 -0.85 -2.08 -16.11
CA PRO A 209 -1.71 -1.95 -14.94
C PRO A 209 -3.16 -1.65 -15.31
N GLU A 210 -3.41 -0.98 -16.44
CA GLU A 210 -4.75 -0.62 -16.92
C GLU A 210 -5.62 -1.83 -17.29
N LYS A 211 -5.03 -3.02 -17.43
CA LYS A 211 -5.79 -4.26 -17.64
C LYS A 211 -6.46 -4.77 -16.38
N TYR A 212 -5.99 -4.36 -15.20
CA TYR A 212 -6.48 -4.82 -13.93
C TYR A 212 -7.43 -3.77 -13.37
N HIS A 213 -8.66 -4.18 -13.10
CA HIS A 213 -9.66 -3.35 -12.45
C HIS A 213 -10.28 -4.12 -11.28
N ASP A 214 -10.90 -3.39 -10.37
CA ASP A 214 -11.58 -3.98 -9.22
C ASP A 214 -12.90 -4.63 -9.68
N GLU A 215 -12.79 -5.85 -10.21
CA GLU A 215 -13.92 -6.64 -10.73
C GLU A 215 -15.01 -6.83 -9.66
N TYR A 216 -14.61 -6.97 -8.40
CA TYR A 216 -15.53 -7.12 -7.28
C TYR A 216 -16.36 -5.85 -7.08
N ARG A 217 -15.72 -4.68 -7.05
CA ARG A 217 -16.41 -3.39 -6.96
C ARG A 217 -17.38 -3.20 -8.13
N ASP A 218 -16.95 -3.51 -9.34
CA ASP A 218 -17.81 -3.36 -10.53
C ASP A 218 -19.03 -4.28 -10.47
N ALA A 219 -18.84 -5.54 -10.07
CA ALA A 219 -19.94 -6.49 -9.86
C ALA A 219 -20.89 -6.02 -8.74
N LEU A 220 -20.36 -5.54 -7.62
CA LEU A 220 -21.16 -5.04 -6.51
C LEU A 220 -21.95 -3.79 -6.89
N MET A 221 -21.36 -2.86 -7.64
CA MET A 221 -22.05 -1.66 -8.12
C MET A 221 -23.20 -2.00 -9.07
N LYS A 222 -22.97 -2.90 -10.04
CA LYS A 222 -24.05 -3.40 -10.91
C LYS A 222 -25.19 -4.00 -10.10
N TRP A 223 -24.87 -4.83 -9.11
CA TRP A 223 -25.89 -5.42 -8.24
C TRP A 223 -26.65 -4.38 -7.40
N ILE A 224 -25.97 -3.34 -6.91
CA ILE A 224 -26.62 -2.23 -6.20
C ILE A 224 -27.60 -1.51 -7.14
N GLU A 225 -27.22 -1.27 -8.40
CA GLU A 225 -28.07 -0.64 -9.40
C GLU A 225 -29.30 -1.51 -9.75
N GLU A 226 -29.11 -2.81 -9.92
CA GLU A 226 -30.19 -3.79 -10.13
C GLU A 226 -31.14 -3.85 -8.94
N LYS A 227 -30.61 -3.86 -7.70
CA LYS A 227 -31.45 -3.83 -6.49
C LYS A 227 -32.24 -2.54 -6.35
N LYS A 228 -31.66 -1.41 -6.76
CA LYS A 228 -32.35 -0.12 -6.77
C LYS A 228 -33.54 -0.12 -7.74
N SER A 229 -33.44 -0.80 -8.88
CA SER A 229 -34.52 -0.86 -9.88
C SER A 229 -35.59 -1.91 -9.57
N THR A 230 -35.26 -3.00 -8.89
CA THR A 230 -36.19 -4.12 -8.65
C THR A 230 -36.85 -4.13 -7.26
N LYS A 231 -36.47 -3.25 -6.33
CA LYS A 231 -36.99 -3.11 -4.94
C LYS A 231 -37.05 -4.38 -4.06
N THR A 232 -36.82 -5.57 -4.58
CA THR A 232 -36.81 -6.83 -3.84
C THR A 232 -36.29 -7.94 -4.72
N THR A 233 -35.05 -8.37 -4.50
CA THR A 233 -34.62 -9.71 -4.91
C THR A 233 -33.54 -10.18 -3.94
N LYS A 234 -33.94 -11.13 -3.08
CA LYS A 234 -33.01 -12.06 -2.44
C LYS A 234 -32.59 -13.04 -3.53
N ARG A 235 -31.31 -13.05 -3.90
CA ARG A 235 -30.76 -14.14 -4.70
C ARG A 235 -30.50 -15.32 -3.76
N LYS A 236 -30.94 -16.51 -4.14
CA LYS A 236 -30.56 -17.77 -3.51
C LYS A 236 -29.05 -17.93 -3.74
N ALA A 237 -28.26 -18.10 -2.67
CA ALA A 237 -26.86 -18.44 -2.81
C ALA A 237 -26.76 -19.76 -3.57
N GLU A 238 -26.02 -19.76 -4.68
CA GLU A 238 -25.52 -21.02 -5.23
C GLU A 238 -24.41 -21.47 -4.29
N GLU A 239 -24.58 -22.65 -3.71
CA GLU A 239 -23.56 -23.28 -2.89
C GLU A 239 -22.28 -23.44 -3.74
N PRO A 240 -21.10 -23.11 -3.18
CA PRO A 240 -19.85 -23.43 -3.86
C PRO A 240 -19.84 -24.92 -4.11
N THR A 241 -19.70 -25.34 -5.37
CA THR A 241 -19.38 -26.72 -5.66
C THR A 241 -18.03 -27.00 -5.01
N GLU A 242 -18.04 -27.83 -3.97
CA GLU A 242 -16.83 -28.40 -3.40
C GLU A 242 -16.07 -29.08 -4.53
N LYS A 243 -14.99 -28.44 -4.98
CA LYS A 243 -13.99 -29.12 -5.79
C LYS A 243 -13.29 -30.07 -4.85
N ASN A 244 -13.57 -31.36 -5.01
CA ASN A 244 -12.83 -32.42 -4.35
C ASN A 244 -11.33 -32.16 -4.54
N ASP A 245 -10.63 -32.10 -3.41
CA ASP A 245 -9.18 -32.04 -3.32
C ASP A 245 -8.65 -33.45 -3.64
N ASP A 246 -8.81 -33.86 -4.90
CA ASP A 246 -8.10 -35.02 -5.40
C ASP A 246 -6.61 -34.72 -5.25
N LEU A 247 -5.84 -35.69 -4.77
CA LEU A 247 -4.38 -35.65 -4.78
C LEU A 247 -3.92 -35.59 -6.23
N ILE A 248 -3.90 -34.37 -6.75
CA ILE A 248 -3.69 -34.08 -8.15
C ILE A 248 -2.19 -34.15 -8.41
N ASP A 249 -1.80 -35.02 -9.33
CA ASP A 249 -0.45 -35.06 -9.90
C ASP A 249 -0.12 -33.69 -10.52
N PHE A 250 0.68 -32.91 -9.78
CA PHE A 250 1.14 -31.57 -10.14
C PHE A 250 1.77 -31.55 -11.55
N MET A 251 2.45 -32.62 -11.95
CA MET A 251 3.06 -32.73 -13.28
C MET A 251 2.03 -32.85 -14.40
N THR A 252 0.92 -33.53 -14.12
CA THR A 252 -0.20 -33.60 -15.06
C THR A 252 -0.88 -32.24 -15.19
N LEU A 253 -1.04 -31.48 -14.09
CA LEU A 253 -1.57 -30.11 -14.15
C LEU A 253 -0.69 -29.15 -14.93
N LEU A 254 0.63 -29.14 -14.66
CA LEU A 254 1.54 -28.25 -15.36
C LEU A 254 1.56 -28.51 -16.87
N LYS A 255 1.62 -29.78 -17.28
CA LYS A 255 1.53 -30.17 -18.70
C LYS A 255 0.20 -29.77 -19.32
N ASN A 256 -0.90 -29.89 -18.59
CA ASN A 256 -2.22 -29.48 -19.07
C ASN A 256 -2.32 -27.95 -19.19
N SER A 257 -1.69 -27.20 -18.29
CA SER A 257 -1.61 -25.73 -18.35
C SER A 257 -0.85 -25.25 -19.59
N LEU A 258 0.30 -25.88 -19.91
CA LEU A 258 1.07 -25.61 -21.14
C LEU A 258 0.25 -25.92 -22.40
N LYS A 259 -0.41 -27.08 -22.46
CA LYS A 259 -1.26 -27.46 -23.62
C LYS A 259 -2.45 -26.50 -23.82
N ASN A 260 -3.05 -26.03 -22.74
CA ASN A 260 -4.21 -25.13 -22.81
C ASN A 260 -3.83 -23.69 -23.15
N THR A 261 -2.64 -23.23 -22.74
CA THR A 261 -2.15 -21.89 -23.07
C THR A 261 -1.75 -21.79 -24.55
N SER A 262 -1.13 -22.85 -25.10
CA SER A 262 -0.83 -22.99 -26.53
C SER A 262 -2.09 -23.00 -27.42
N ARG A 263 -3.23 -23.54 -26.94
CA ARG A 263 -4.52 -23.45 -27.66
C ARG A 263 -5.19 -22.08 -27.58
N ARG A 264 -4.91 -21.29 -26.54
CA ARG A 264 -5.46 -19.94 -26.40
C ARG A 264 -4.74 -18.92 -27.29
N SER A 265 -3.43 -19.07 -27.52
CA SER A 265 -2.68 -18.22 -28.45
C SER A 265 -3.16 -18.41 -29.90
N THR A 266 -3.38 -19.66 -30.35
CA THR A 266 -3.90 -19.93 -31.72
C THR A 266 -5.31 -19.38 -31.95
N SER A 267 -6.19 -19.43 -30.94
CA SER A 267 -7.56 -18.87 -31.05
C SER A 267 -7.62 -17.33 -31.12
N LYS A 268 -6.60 -16.63 -30.61
CA LYS A 268 -6.52 -15.16 -30.63
C LYS A 268 -6.01 -14.63 -31.97
N ASP A 269 -5.18 -15.40 -32.67
CA ASP A 269 -4.68 -15.04 -33.99
C ASP A 269 -5.72 -15.28 -35.10
N GLU A 270 -6.55 -16.32 -35.00
CA GLU A 270 -7.68 -16.52 -35.94
C GLU A 270 -8.76 -15.44 -35.85
N LYS A 271 -8.98 -14.84 -34.67
CA LYS A 271 -9.96 -13.76 -34.49
C LYS A 271 -9.48 -12.38 -34.95
N LYS A 272 -8.18 -12.21 -35.22
CA LYS A 272 -7.61 -10.99 -35.82
C LYS A 272 -7.49 -11.05 -37.35
N SER A 273 -7.71 -12.23 -37.93
CA SER A 273 -7.63 -12.50 -39.37
C SER A 273 -9.01 -12.56 -40.06
N ARG A 274 -10.07 -12.12 -39.37
CA ARG A 274 -11.43 -12.01 -39.90
C ARG A 274 -11.99 -10.61 -39.71
#